data_AF-A0A651HEM8-F1
#
_entry.id   AF-A0A651HEM8-F1
#
_cell.length_a   1.000
_cell.length_b   1.000
_cell.length_c   1.000
_cell.angle_alpha   90.00
_cell.angle_beta   90.00
_cell.angle_gamma   90.00
#
_symmetry.space_group_name_H-M   'P 1'
#
loop_
_entity.id
_entity.type
_entity.pdbx_description
1 polymer ?
#
loop_
_entity_poly.entity_id
_entity_poly.type
_entity_poly.pdbx_seq_one_letter_code
_entity_poly.pdbx_strand_id
1 'polypeptide(L)'
;MAELLVGTFTASLLLGGSVVLLHQSARVVDDLVSREESVETLRTTWTVLHEELGAGLRGRDWDREEGTDRALWLRAFRGIALPCEWEPGSREGRVTWRGHRAPDPDRDSVLVLEAEGGWRLAALEAVSSAGGACLAPLEGQVAQWRLSERVSGPILIRYFERGRYSLEDRAFRYRRGDEGRQPLTPERVGPASAFEASEGGGLDVILELQPGGEVRWKIPWSGPPGPPWDPSPFLPEVP
;
A
#
# COMPACT_ATOMS: atom_id res chain seq x y z
N MET A 1 -2.91 71.14 -17.55
CA MET A 1 -2.73 70.60 -16.18
C MET A 1 -3.86 69.66 -15.77
N ALA A 2 -5.14 70.05 -15.92
CA ALA A 2 -6.29 69.22 -15.54
C ALA A 2 -6.32 67.84 -16.26
N GLU A 3 -6.08 67.80 -17.57
CA GLU A 3 -6.07 66.53 -18.33
C GLU A 3 -5.01 65.54 -17.86
N LEU A 4 -3.82 66.04 -17.48
CA LEU A 4 -2.73 65.19 -17.00
C LEU A 4 -3.05 64.60 -15.63
N LEU A 5 -3.69 65.38 -14.75
CA LEU A 5 -4.19 64.89 -13.46
C LEU A 5 -5.26 63.80 -13.65
N VAL A 6 -6.25 64.03 -14.52
CA VAL A 6 -7.29 63.04 -14.82
C VAL A 6 -6.69 61.76 -15.41
N GLY A 7 -5.73 61.88 -16.33
CA GLY A 7 -5.02 60.74 -16.91
C GLY A 7 -4.27 59.92 -15.87
N THR A 8 -3.49 60.57 -15.01
CA THR A 8 -2.74 59.88 -13.94
C THR A 8 -3.65 59.21 -12.92
N PHE A 9 -4.74 59.86 -12.52
CA PHE A 9 -5.72 59.29 -11.59
C PHE A 9 -6.40 58.04 -12.19
N THR A 10 -6.84 58.12 -13.44
CA THR A 10 -7.48 57.00 -14.15
C THR A 10 -6.51 55.84 -14.33
N ALA A 11 -5.27 56.11 -14.73
CA ALA A 11 -4.23 55.08 -14.85
C ALA A 11 -3.94 54.39 -13.51
N SER A 12 -3.89 55.17 -12.41
CA SER A 12 -3.66 54.63 -11.06
C SER A 12 -4.81 53.74 -10.60
N LEU A 13 -6.06 54.12 -10.89
CA LEU A 13 -7.23 53.29 -10.60
C LEU A 13 -7.23 51.99 -11.40
N LEU A 14 -6.90 52.05 -12.70
CA LEU A 14 -6.82 50.86 -13.55
C LEU A 14 -5.73 49.90 -13.05
N LEU A 15 -4.53 50.42 -12.77
CA LEU A 15 -3.42 49.62 -12.24
C LEU A 15 -3.77 49.01 -10.87
N GLY A 16 -4.35 49.79 -9.97
CA GLY A 16 -4.79 49.30 -8.66
C GLY A 16 -5.86 48.21 -8.79
N GLY A 17 -6.84 48.41 -9.67
CA GLY A 17 -7.86 47.40 -9.98
C GLY A 17 -7.27 46.12 -10.56
N SER A 18 -6.33 46.21 -11.51
CA SER A 18 -5.64 45.05 -12.08
C SER A 18 -4.84 44.28 -11.04
N VAL A 19 -4.12 44.96 -10.14
CA VAL A 19 -3.36 44.31 -9.05
C VAL A 19 -4.30 43.56 -8.10
N VAL A 20 -5.42 44.18 -7.70
CA VAL A 20 -6.41 43.51 -6.83
C VAL A 20 -7.00 42.28 -7.52
N LEU A 21 -7.36 42.39 -8.80
CA LEU A 21 -7.90 41.26 -9.57
C LEU A 21 -6.87 40.13 -9.72
N LEU A 22 -5.60 40.45 -10.00
CA LEU A 22 -4.53 39.47 -10.08
C LEU A 22 -4.28 38.76 -8.75
N HIS A 23 -4.35 39.50 -7.64
CA HIS A 23 -4.19 38.92 -6.31
C HIS A 23 -5.37 38.03 -5.93
N GLN A 24 -6.59 38.42 -6.31
CA GLN A 24 -7.78 37.60 -6.11
C GLN A 24 -7.75 36.34 -6.98
N SER A 25 -7.33 36.44 -8.25
CA SER A 25 -7.22 35.28 -9.12
C SER A 25 -6.13 34.32 -8.65
N ALA A 26 -4.98 34.83 -8.20
CA ALA A 26 -3.93 34.00 -7.60
C ALA A 26 -4.45 33.22 -6.39
N ARG A 27 -5.17 33.88 -5.47
CA ARG A 27 -5.78 33.20 -4.31
C ARG A 27 -6.79 32.12 -4.69
N VAL A 28 -7.62 32.38 -5.70
CA VAL A 28 -8.61 31.40 -6.18
C VAL A 28 -7.91 30.21 -6.84
N VAL A 29 -6.87 30.45 -7.63
CA VAL A 29 -6.06 29.38 -8.24
C VAL A 29 -5.38 28.55 -7.16
N ASP A 30 -4.76 29.19 -6.15
CA ASP A 30 -4.11 28.50 -5.03
C ASP A 30 -5.10 27.64 -4.24
N ASP A 31 -6.30 28.15 -3.97
CA ASP A 31 -7.37 27.41 -3.28
C ASP A 31 -7.84 26.20 -4.11
N LEU A 32 -8.01 26.38 -5.42
CA LEU A 32 -8.40 25.29 -6.33
C LEU A 32 -7.34 24.19 -6.41
N VAL A 33 -6.06 24.56 -6.55
CA VAL A 33 -4.94 23.61 -6.54
C VAL A 33 -4.89 22.87 -5.19
N SER A 34 -5.00 23.61 -4.08
CA SER A 34 -4.97 23.01 -2.75
C SER A 34 -6.13 22.03 -2.51
N ARG A 35 -7.30 22.31 -3.07
CA ARG A 35 -8.47 21.44 -3.00
C ARG A 35 -8.31 20.20 -3.87
N GLU A 36 -7.76 20.35 -5.07
CA GLU A 36 -7.48 19.23 -5.97
C GLU A 36 -6.50 18.25 -5.33
N GLU A 37 -5.37 18.73 -4.80
CA GLU A 37 -4.38 17.88 -4.12
C GLU A 37 -4.96 17.16 -2.89
N SER A 38 -5.88 17.81 -2.16
CA SER A 38 -6.58 17.19 -1.03
C SER A 38 -7.50 16.05 -1.49
N VAL A 39 -8.25 16.27 -2.57
CA VAL A 39 -9.13 15.24 -3.16
C VAL A 39 -8.31 14.08 -3.73
N GLU A 40 -7.19 14.37 -4.40
CA GLU A 40 -6.27 13.35 -4.88
C GLU A 40 -5.68 12.53 -3.73
N THR A 41 -5.22 13.20 -2.67
CA THR A 41 -4.68 12.54 -1.46
C THR A 41 -5.70 11.60 -0.85
N LEU A 42 -6.95 12.07 -0.66
CA LEU A 42 -8.03 11.24 -0.15
C LEU A 42 -8.31 10.04 -1.06
N ARG A 43 -8.49 10.29 -2.36
CA ARG A 43 -8.82 9.24 -3.34
C ARG A 43 -7.73 8.19 -3.41
N THR A 44 -6.47 8.60 -3.52
CA THR A 44 -5.33 7.68 -3.60
C THR A 44 -5.19 6.88 -2.31
N THR A 45 -5.28 7.52 -1.14
CA THR A 45 -5.22 6.82 0.16
C THR A 45 -6.36 5.82 0.31
N TRP A 46 -7.59 6.23 -0.03
CA TRP A 46 -8.76 5.36 -0.01
C TRP A 46 -8.58 4.15 -0.93
N THR A 47 -8.28 4.39 -2.22
CA THR A 47 -8.17 3.33 -3.23
C THR A 47 -7.08 2.34 -2.86
N VAL A 48 -5.88 2.82 -2.53
CA VAL A 48 -4.75 1.95 -2.18
C VAL A 48 -5.06 1.11 -0.95
N LEU A 49 -5.58 1.70 0.13
CA LEU A 49 -5.89 0.94 1.34
C LEU A 49 -7.06 -0.03 1.12
N HIS A 50 -8.06 0.34 0.32
CA HIS A 50 -9.18 -0.56 0.03
C HIS A 50 -8.75 -1.75 -0.84
N GLU A 51 -7.92 -1.51 -1.85
CA GLU A 51 -7.40 -2.56 -2.73
C GLU A 51 -6.43 -3.50 -1.99
N GLU A 52 -5.50 -2.96 -1.22
CA GLU A 52 -4.47 -3.75 -0.56
C GLU A 52 -4.97 -4.44 0.72
N LEU A 53 -5.83 -3.78 1.50
CA LEU A 53 -6.32 -4.33 2.78
C LEU A 53 -7.65 -5.06 2.64
N GLY A 54 -8.52 -4.66 1.69
CA GLY A 54 -9.87 -5.19 1.57
C GLY A 54 -9.94 -6.67 1.20
N ALA A 55 -8.92 -7.18 0.49
CA ALA A 55 -8.77 -8.60 0.19
C ALA A 55 -7.94 -9.37 1.25
N GLY A 56 -7.31 -8.65 2.18
CA GLY A 56 -6.41 -9.18 3.19
C GLY A 56 -7.09 -9.44 4.53
N LEU A 57 -6.65 -10.47 5.24
CA LEU A 57 -7.06 -10.74 6.61
C LEU A 57 -6.16 -10.00 7.60
N ARG A 58 -6.75 -9.18 8.48
CA ARG A 58 -6.00 -8.57 9.59
C ARG A 58 -5.31 -9.63 10.47
N GLY A 59 -4.11 -9.31 10.95
CA GLY A 59 -3.28 -10.20 11.76
C GLY A 59 -2.56 -11.27 10.93
N ARG A 60 -2.97 -11.47 9.67
CA ARG A 60 -2.31 -12.38 8.75
C ARG A 60 -1.65 -11.63 7.61
N ASP A 61 -2.43 -10.86 6.85
CA ASP A 61 -2.05 -10.18 5.61
C ASP A 61 -1.60 -8.74 5.86
N TRP A 62 -2.10 -8.13 6.93
CA TRP A 62 -1.69 -6.80 7.37
C TRP A 62 -1.95 -6.63 8.86
N ASP A 63 -1.20 -5.75 9.50
CA ASP A 63 -1.47 -5.29 10.85
C ASP A 63 -0.92 -3.88 11.09
N ARG A 64 -1.35 -3.26 12.18
CA ARG A 64 -0.75 -2.00 12.63
C ARG A 64 0.67 -2.22 13.10
N GLU A 65 1.54 -1.24 12.84
CA GLU A 65 2.88 -1.26 13.40
C GLU A 65 2.83 -0.99 14.92
N GLU A 66 3.55 -1.81 15.68
CA GLU A 66 3.60 -1.69 17.12
C GLU A 66 4.23 -0.35 17.54
N GLY A 67 3.63 0.31 18.53
CA GLY A 67 4.11 1.61 19.02
C GLY A 67 3.69 2.82 18.17
N THR A 68 2.91 2.63 17.09
CA THR A 68 2.38 3.75 16.31
C THR A 68 0.94 3.49 15.81
N ASP A 69 0.20 4.56 15.60
CA ASP A 69 -1.08 4.58 14.90
C ASP A 69 -0.95 5.13 13.48
N ARG A 70 0.25 5.54 13.05
CA ARG A 70 0.45 6.17 11.74
C ARG A 70 0.97 5.22 10.68
N ALA A 71 1.15 3.95 11.00
CA ALA A 71 1.71 2.98 10.06
C ALA A 71 1.07 1.60 10.15
N LEU A 72 1.09 0.94 9.00
CA LEU A 72 0.60 -0.42 8.77
C LEU A 72 1.69 -1.24 8.10
N TRP A 73 1.91 -2.45 8.59
CA TRP A 73 2.59 -3.49 7.86
C TRP A 73 1.58 -4.25 7.01
N LEU A 74 1.96 -4.58 5.78
CA LEU A 74 1.10 -5.34 4.89
C LEU A 74 1.89 -6.23 3.95
N ARG A 75 1.15 -7.19 3.41
CA ARG A 75 1.55 -8.09 2.35
C ARG A 75 0.70 -7.78 1.15
N ALA A 76 1.28 -7.00 0.24
CA ALA A 76 0.60 -6.57 -0.97
C ALA A 76 0.57 -7.73 -1.96
N PHE A 77 -0.61 -8.17 -2.36
CA PHE A 77 -0.75 -9.36 -3.21
C PHE A 77 -0.11 -9.13 -4.59
N ARG A 78 0.69 -10.09 -5.08
CA ARG A 78 1.39 -9.98 -6.37
C ARG A 78 1.06 -11.08 -7.36
N GLY A 79 0.63 -12.24 -6.88
CA GLY A 79 0.18 -13.30 -7.75
C GLY A 79 -0.03 -14.64 -7.04
N ILE A 80 -0.22 -15.66 -7.86
CA ILE A 80 -0.43 -17.03 -7.41
C ILE A 80 0.58 -17.96 -8.08
N ALA A 81 0.81 -19.09 -7.43
CA ALA A 81 1.54 -20.23 -7.94
C ALA A 81 0.77 -21.52 -7.62
N LEU A 82 0.73 -22.42 -8.59
CA LEU A 82 0.24 -23.78 -8.43
C LEU A 82 1.44 -24.73 -8.45
N PRO A 83 1.61 -25.56 -7.40
CA PRO A 83 2.64 -26.59 -7.40
C PRO A 83 2.33 -27.66 -8.45
N CYS A 84 3.32 -28.01 -9.25
CA CYS A 84 3.24 -29.13 -10.19
C CYS A 84 4.00 -30.34 -9.65
N GLU A 85 5.12 -30.11 -8.97
CA GLU A 85 5.94 -31.14 -8.35
C GLU A 85 6.39 -30.63 -6.98
N TRP A 86 5.87 -31.23 -5.92
CA TRP A 86 6.26 -30.89 -4.55
C TRP A 86 6.24 -32.14 -3.68
N GLU A 87 7.39 -32.48 -3.10
CA GLU A 87 7.47 -33.63 -2.19
C GLU A 87 6.87 -33.26 -0.82
N PRO A 88 5.95 -34.06 -0.25
CA PRO A 88 5.36 -33.78 1.05
C PRO A 88 6.43 -33.61 2.14
N GLY A 89 6.36 -32.51 2.89
CA GLY A 89 7.33 -32.18 3.93
C GLY A 89 8.62 -31.54 3.41
N SER A 90 8.71 -31.25 2.11
CA SER A 90 9.81 -30.49 1.50
C SER A 90 9.61 -28.98 1.66
N ARG A 91 10.73 -28.25 1.61
CA ARG A 91 10.79 -26.78 1.47
C ARG A 91 10.84 -26.34 0.01
N GLU A 92 11.07 -27.28 -0.90
CA GLU A 92 11.34 -27.00 -2.29
C GLU A 92 10.36 -27.73 -3.20
N GLY A 93 9.96 -27.07 -4.26
CA GLY A 93 9.18 -27.68 -5.32
C GLY A 93 9.07 -26.79 -6.54
N ARG A 94 8.56 -27.40 -7.61
CA ARG A 94 8.34 -26.74 -8.90
C ARG A 94 6.90 -26.26 -8.98
N VAL A 95 6.75 -25.01 -9.40
CA VAL A 95 5.45 -24.36 -9.52
C VAL A 95 5.29 -23.75 -10.91
N THR A 96 4.05 -23.67 -11.37
CA THR A 96 3.66 -22.69 -12.38
C THR A 96 3.12 -21.48 -11.67
N TRP A 97 3.62 -20.29 -12.00
CA TRP A 97 3.18 -19.05 -11.35
C TRP A 97 2.73 -18.01 -12.37
N ARG A 98 1.82 -17.15 -11.92
CA ARG A 98 1.31 -16.00 -12.65
C ARG A 98 1.07 -14.84 -11.70
N GLY A 99 1.54 -13.66 -12.07
CA GLY A 99 1.33 -12.45 -11.31
C GLY A 99 1.78 -11.21 -12.06
N HIS A 100 1.69 -10.06 -11.38
CA HIS A 100 2.00 -8.75 -11.96
C HIS A 100 3.50 -8.52 -12.17
N ARG A 101 4.35 -9.27 -11.44
CA ARG A 101 5.81 -9.25 -11.58
C ARG A 101 6.43 -10.60 -11.23
N ALA A 102 7.70 -10.77 -11.60
CA ALA A 102 8.51 -11.90 -11.14
C ALA A 102 8.57 -11.94 -9.60
N PRO A 103 8.45 -13.13 -8.99
CA PRO A 103 8.69 -13.32 -7.56
C PRO A 103 10.13 -12.97 -7.20
N ASP A 104 10.30 -12.39 -6.03
CA ASP A 104 11.57 -11.88 -5.53
C ASP A 104 11.80 -12.40 -4.09
N PRO A 105 12.74 -13.34 -3.88
CA PRO A 105 13.01 -13.92 -2.58
C PRO A 105 13.34 -12.91 -1.48
N ASP A 106 13.98 -11.80 -1.83
CA ASP A 106 14.43 -10.84 -0.82
C ASP A 106 13.27 -9.99 -0.29
N ARG A 107 12.16 -9.94 -1.03
CA ARG A 107 11.04 -9.03 -0.74
C ARG A 107 9.72 -9.77 -0.52
N ASP A 108 9.60 -11.00 -0.98
CA ASP A 108 8.34 -11.71 -1.04
C ASP A 108 8.15 -12.71 0.11
N SER A 109 6.91 -12.75 0.57
CA SER A 109 6.40 -13.78 1.47
C SER A 109 5.31 -14.57 0.78
N VAL A 110 5.08 -15.80 1.23
CA VAL A 110 4.06 -16.68 0.66
C VAL A 110 3.06 -17.14 1.70
N LEU A 111 1.82 -17.31 1.27
CA LEU A 111 0.82 -18.11 1.95
C LEU A 111 0.57 -19.38 1.14
N VAL A 112 0.75 -20.52 1.79
CA VAL A 112 0.58 -21.85 1.22
C VAL A 112 -0.71 -22.44 1.76
N LEU A 113 -1.65 -22.77 0.88
CA LEU A 113 -2.79 -23.63 1.20
C LEU A 113 -2.33 -25.08 1.08
N GLU A 114 -2.32 -25.81 2.20
CA GLU A 114 -1.96 -27.22 2.28
C GLU A 114 -3.18 -28.12 2.01
N ALA A 115 -2.93 -29.40 1.70
CA ALA A 115 -3.96 -30.37 1.35
C ALA A 115 -4.97 -30.63 2.47
N GLU A 116 -4.55 -30.43 3.72
CA GLU A 116 -5.37 -30.53 4.91
C GLU A 116 -6.32 -29.31 5.08
N GLY A 117 -6.23 -28.32 4.19
CA GLY A 117 -7.07 -27.12 4.20
C GLY A 117 -6.53 -25.96 5.05
N GLY A 118 -5.35 -26.14 5.65
CA GLY A 118 -4.67 -25.11 6.44
C GLY A 118 -3.91 -24.10 5.57
N TRP A 119 -3.84 -22.84 6.03
CA TRP A 119 -2.94 -21.84 5.47
C TRP A 119 -1.67 -21.74 6.30
N ARG A 120 -0.50 -21.85 5.67
CA ARG A 120 0.81 -21.66 6.29
C ARG A 120 1.54 -20.46 5.69
N LEU A 121 2.09 -19.62 6.55
CA LEU A 121 2.99 -18.54 6.15
C LEU A 121 4.41 -19.07 6.03
N ALA A 122 5.10 -18.69 4.95
CA ALA A 122 6.54 -18.92 4.79
C ALA A 122 7.20 -17.74 4.05
N ALA A 123 8.50 -17.56 4.21
CA ALA A 123 9.30 -16.68 3.35
C ALA A 123 9.60 -17.40 2.03
N LEU A 124 9.69 -16.64 0.92
CA LEU A 124 10.23 -17.16 -0.33
C LEU A 124 11.74 -16.99 -0.28
N GLU A 125 12.52 -18.06 -0.20
CA GLU A 125 13.98 -17.96 0.02
C GLU A 125 14.81 -18.15 -1.24
N ALA A 126 14.24 -18.78 -2.27
CA ALA A 126 14.90 -18.85 -3.58
C ALA A 126 13.87 -19.06 -4.68
N VAL A 127 14.17 -18.47 -5.83
CA VAL A 127 13.44 -18.65 -7.09
C VAL A 127 14.49 -18.89 -8.17
N SER A 128 14.33 -19.96 -8.94
CA SER A 128 15.11 -20.18 -10.14
C SER A 128 14.22 -20.62 -11.29
N SER A 129 14.56 -20.22 -12.51
CA SER A 129 13.84 -20.65 -13.70
C SER A 129 13.94 -22.18 -13.84
N ALA A 130 12.81 -22.85 -14.01
CA ALA A 130 12.79 -24.26 -14.30
C ALA A 130 12.28 -24.47 -15.74
N GLY A 131 13.04 -25.22 -16.53
CA GLY A 131 12.60 -25.65 -17.85
C GLY A 131 11.59 -26.81 -17.75
N GLY A 132 10.93 -27.10 -18.88
CA GLY A 132 10.01 -28.23 -18.99
C GLY A 132 8.54 -27.87 -18.80
N ALA A 133 7.66 -28.82 -19.14
CA ALA A 133 6.22 -28.65 -18.97
C ALA A 133 5.82 -28.90 -17.51
N CYS A 134 4.95 -28.04 -16.99
CA CYS A 134 4.39 -28.13 -15.66
C CYS A 134 2.89 -28.36 -15.86
N LEU A 135 2.37 -29.54 -15.47
CA LEU A 135 0.98 -29.95 -15.75
C LEU A 135 -0.06 -29.26 -14.83
N ALA A 136 0.23 -28.04 -14.36
CA ALA A 136 -0.74 -27.26 -13.62
C ALA A 136 -1.78 -26.64 -14.58
N PRO A 137 -3.05 -26.51 -14.16
CA PRO A 137 -4.11 -25.87 -14.96
C PRO A 137 -3.92 -24.34 -15.10
N LEU A 138 -2.84 -23.79 -14.58
CA LEU A 138 -2.51 -22.37 -14.65
C LEU A 138 -1.55 -22.14 -15.82
N GLU A 139 -1.93 -21.27 -16.76
CA GLU A 139 -0.99 -20.72 -17.73
C GLU A 139 -0.06 -19.72 -17.03
N GLY A 140 1.25 -19.94 -17.12
CA GLY A 140 2.23 -19.13 -16.40
C GLY A 140 3.67 -19.53 -16.67
N GLN A 141 4.59 -18.92 -15.91
CA GLN A 141 6.01 -19.25 -15.95
C GLN A 141 6.32 -20.37 -14.97
N VAL A 142 7.24 -21.26 -15.34
CA VAL A 142 7.64 -22.39 -14.51
C VAL A 142 8.90 -22.02 -13.73
N ALA A 143 8.88 -22.25 -12.42
CA ALA A 143 10.01 -21.95 -11.55
C ALA A 143 10.16 -23.01 -10.46
N GLN A 144 11.40 -23.18 -10.00
CA GLN A 144 11.72 -23.90 -8.78
C GLN A 144 11.73 -22.89 -7.63
N TRP A 145 10.89 -23.13 -6.62
CA TRP A 145 10.80 -22.29 -5.42
C TRP A 145 11.35 -23.03 -4.21
N ARG A 146 11.95 -22.28 -3.28
CA ARG A 146 12.38 -22.73 -1.95
C ARG A 146 11.74 -21.84 -0.90
N LEU A 147 11.11 -22.44 0.11
CA LEU A 147 10.42 -21.75 1.20
C LEU A 147 11.19 -21.87 2.51
N SER A 148 10.92 -20.95 3.44
CA SER A 148 11.49 -21.03 4.81
C SER A 148 10.96 -22.22 5.60
N GLU A 149 9.72 -22.63 5.34
CA GLU A 149 9.03 -23.70 6.06
C GLU A 149 8.84 -24.95 5.21
N ARG A 150 8.83 -26.12 5.87
CA ARG A 150 8.40 -27.37 5.25
C ARG A 150 6.88 -27.36 5.11
N VAL A 151 6.37 -27.75 3.94
CA VAL A 151 4.93 -27.82 3.67
C VAL A 151 4.52 -29.20 3.18
N SER A 152 3.35 -29.65 3.61
CA SER A 152 2.80 -30.97 3.24
C SER A 152 1.72 -30.79 2.19
N GLY A 153 1.99 -31.22 0.95
CA GLY A 153 1.00 -31.19 -0.13
C GLY A 153 0.42 -29.80 -0.43
N PRO A 154 1.24 -28.82 -0.84
CA PRO A 154 0.70 -27.51 -1.22
C PRO A 154 -0.28 -27.66 -2.39
N ILE A 155 -1.39 -26.92 -2.35
CA ILE A 155 -2.41 -26.86 -3.41
C ILE A 155 -2.35 -25.52 -4.13
N LEU A 156 -2.21 -24.44 -3.38
CA LEU A 156 -2.19 -23.08 -3.91
C LEU A 156 -1.21 -22.26 -3.08
N ILE A 157 -0.35 -21.51 -3.76
CA ILE A 157 0.56 -20.57 -3.13
C ILE A 157 0.18 -19.17 -3.60
N ARG A 158 -0.05 -18.26 -2.65
CA ARG A 158 -0.20 -16.83 -2.93
C ARG A 158 1.10 -16.15 -2.52
N TYR A 159 1.70 -15.35 -3.38
CA TYR A 159 2.90 -14.59 -3.02
C TYR A 159 2.60 -13.10 -2.96
N PHE A 160 3.25 -12.46 -2.02
CA PHE A 160 3.00 -11.10 -1.60
C PHE A 160 4.30 -10.35 -1.43
N GLU A 161 4.29 -9.08 -1.80
CA GLU A 161 5.37 -8.14 -1.54
C GLU A 161 5.22 -7.55 -0.15
N ARG A 162 6.29 -7.56 0.63
CA ARG A 162 6.32 -6.90 1.94
C ARG A 162 6.32 -5.38 1.76
N GLY A 163 5.41 -4.73 2.47
CA GLY A 163 5.25 -3.28 2.41
C GLY A 163 4.92 -2.67 3.75
N ARG A 164 5.20 -1.37 3.86
CA ARG A 164 4.74 -0.51 4.95
C ARG A 164 4.04 0.71 4.37
N TYR A 165 2.79 0.91 4.75
CA TYR A 165 2.11 2.18 4.51
C TYR A 165 2.22 3.05 5.75
N SER A 166 2.42 4.36 5.55
CA SER A 166 2.51 5.30 6.66
C SER A 166 1.99 6.68 6.31
N LEU A 167 1.47 7.36 7.33
CA LEU A 167 1.01 8.74 7.28
C LEU A 167 2.13 9.61 7.87
N GLU A 168 3.23 9.83 7.15
CA GLU A 168 4.44 10.46 7.69
C GLU A 168 4.93 11.59 6.78
N ASP A 169 5.66 12.54 7.36
CA ASP A 169 6.23 13.69 6.64
C ASP A 169 5.17 14.40 5.77
N ARG A 170 3.99 14.58 6.37
CA ARG A 170 2.78 15.16 5.76
C ARG A 170 2.26 14.44 4.51
N ALA A 171 2.62 13.19 4.24
CA ALA A 171 2.13 12.44 3.09
C ALA A 171 1.68 11.03 3.45
N PHE A 172 0.86 10.42 2.59
CA PHE A 172 0.67 8.98 2.58
C PHE A 172 1.83 8.36 1.79
N ARG A 173 2.59 7.49 2.44
CA ARG A 173 3.86 6.96 1.93
C ARG A 173 3.84 5.45 1.90
N TYR A 174 4.54 4.90 0.92
CA TYR A 174 4.84 3.49 0.82
C TYR A 174 6.33 3.26 0.97
N ARG A 175 6.69 2.24 1.76
CA ARG A 175 8.03 1.67 1.80
C ARG A 175 7.96 0.21 1.40
N ARG A 176 8.80 -0.18 0.45
CA ARG A 176 8.98 -1.57 0.01
C ARG A 176 10.15 -2.19 0.74
N GLY A 177 9.92 -3.22 1.56
CA GLY A 177 10.98 -3.82 2.39
C GLY A 177 11.83 -2.76 3.11
N ASP A 178 13.13 -2.81 2.88
CA ASP A 178 14.14 -1.87 3.43
C ASP A 178 14.50 -0.70 2.48
N GLU A 179 13.82 -0.58 1.33
CA GLU A 179 14.09 0.50 0.36
C GLU A 179 13.65 1.88 0.89
N GLY A 180 14.01 2.94 0.15
CA GLY A 180 13.64 4.32 0.47
C GLY A 180 12.14 4.58 0.48
N ARG A 181 11.72 5.63 1.20
CA ARG A 181 10.31 6.03 1.35
C ARG A 181 9.84 6.80 0.11
N GLN A 182 8.86 6.27 -0.61
CA GLN A 182 8.24 6.99 -1.73
C GLN A 182 6.91 7.62 -1.29
N PRO A 183 6.72 8.94 -1.44
CA PRO A 183 5.41 9.55 -1.25
C PRO A 183 4.45 9.06 -2.35
N LEU A 184 3.27 8.60 -1.95
CA LEU A 184 2.18 8.24 -2.85
C LEU A 184 1.22 9.41 -3.08
N THR A 185 1.22 10.38 -2.18
CA THR A 185 0.38 11.58 -2.25
C THR A 185 1.20 12.85 -2.07
N PRO A 186 0.66 14.01 -2.47
CA PRO A 186 1.16 15.31 -2.04
C PRO A 186 1.25 15.45 -0.51
N GLU A 187 1.98 16.47 -0.05
CA GLU A 187 2.25 16.75 1.37
C GLU A 187 1.08 17.42 2.10
N ARG A 188 -0.09 16.76 2.07
CA ARG A 188 -1.36 17.26 2.58
C ARG A 188 -1.85 16.57 3.85
N VAL A 189 -1.24 15.48 4.27
CA VAL A 189 -1.63 14.69 5.44
C VAL A 189 -1.27 15.41 6.74
N GLY A 190 -2.25 15.57 7.63
CA GLY A 190 -2.10 16.24 8.91
C GLY A 190 -1.63 15.33 10.05
N PRO A 191 -1.15 15.93 11.16
CA PRO A 191 -0.65 15.21 12.33
C PRO A 191 -1.74 14.48 13.14
N ALA A 192 -3.03 14.75 12.93
CA ALA A 192 -4.13 14.00 13.55
C ALA A 192 -4.54 12.75 12.74
N SER A 193 -3.96 12.53 11.56
CA SER A 193 -4.25 11.34 10.75
C SER A 193 -3.76 10.06 11.42
N ALA A 194 -4.55 9.00 11.43
CA ALA A 194 -4.25 7.76 12.15
C ALA A 194 -4.97 6.54 11.55
N PHE A 195 -4.46 5.37 11.91
CA PHE A 195 -5.02 4.05 11.70
C PHE A 195 -5.41 3.46 13.05
N GLU A 196 -6.71 3.31 13.27
CA GLU A 196 -7.27 2.81 14.50
C GLU A 196 -7.90 1.42 14.29
N ALA A 197 -7.89 0.60 15.33
CA ALA A 197 -8.59 -0.68 15.29
C ALA A 197 -10.09 -0.41 15.41
N SER A 198 -10.89 -0.90 14.46
CA SER A 198 -12.34 -0.76 14.55
C SER A 198 -12.97 -1.86 15.41
N GLU A 199 -14.08 -1.53 16.08
CA GLU A 199 -14.95 -2.52 16.72
C GLU A 199 -15.42 -3.53 15.68
N GLY A 200 -15.10 -4.81 15.88
CA GLY A 200 -15.35 -5.86 14.89
C GLY A 200 -14.18 -6.21 13.99
N GLY A 201 -12.94 -5.81 14.33
CA GLY A 201 -11.71 -6.32 13.70
C GLY A 201 -11.28 -5.61 12.42
N GLY A 202 -12.06 -4.64 11.94
CA GLY A 202 -11.71 -3.77 10.82
C GLY A 202 -10.64 -2.72 11.16
N LEU A 203 -10.43 -1.80 10.23
CA LEU A 203 -9.56 -0.63 10.39
C LEU A 203 -10.36 0.65 10.23
N ASP A 204 -10.29 1.53 11.23
CA ASP A 204 -10.76 2.91 11.11
C ASP A 204 -9.60 3.77 10.61
N VAL A 205 -9.80 4.48 9.51
CA VAL A 205 -8.81 5.40 8.94
C VAL A 205 -9.28 6.82 9.17
N ILE A 206 -8.45 7.60 9.83
CA ILE A 206 -8.63 9.02 10.07
C ILE A 206 -7.61 9.75 9.19
N LEU A 207 -8.09 10.55 8.25
CA LEU A 207 -7.23 11.36 7.38
C LEU A 207 -7.56 12.83 7.57
N GLU A 208 -6.65 13.54 8.23
CA GLU A 208 -6.65 14.99 8.29
C GLU A 208 -5.94 15.53 7.05
N LEU A 209 -6.56 16.46 6.33
CA LEU A 209 -6.03 17.11 5.13
C LEU A 209 -5.75 18.59 5.42
N GLN A 210 -4.69 19.12 4.82
CA GLN A 210 -4.23 20.50 5.03
C GLN A 210 -4.28 21.33 3.73
N PRO A 211 -4.91 22.52 3.73
CA PRO A 211 -5.57 23.19 4.85
C PRO A 211 -7.01 22.70 5.05
N GLY A 212 -7.27 22.05 6.19
CA GLY A 212 -8.60 21.77 6.69
C GLY A 212 -9.32 20.56 6.06
N GLY A 213 -9.98 19.81 6.93
CA GLY A 213 -10.82 18.67 6.57
C GLY A 213 -10.33 17.41 7.27
N GLU A 214 -11.23 16.74 7.98
CA GLU A 214 -10.98 15.41 8.49
C GLU A 214 -11.99 14.48 7.83
N VAL A 215 -11.49 13.38 7.28
CA VAL A 215 -12.31 12.33 6.71
C VAL A 215 -12.05 11.06 7.50
N ARG A 216 -13.13 10.41 7.94
CA ARG A 216 -13.06 9.13 8.61
C ARG A 216 -13.77 8.09 7.78
N TRP A 217 -13.17 6.92 7.66
CA TRP A 217 -13.84 5.78 7.04
C TRP A 217 -13.39 4.46 7.63
N LYS A 218 -14.21 3.44 7.39
CA LYS A 218 -13.95 2.08 7.84
C LYS A 218 -13.55 1.21 6.68
N ILE A 219 -12.50 0.43 6.86
CA ILE A 219 -12.20 -0.72 6.02
C ILE A 219 -12.77 -1.94 6.75
N PRO A 220 -13.92 -2.47 6.28
CA PRO A 220 -14.58 -3.57 6.96
C PRO A 220 -13.70 -4.81 6.89
N TRP A 221 -13.80 -5.63 7.93
CA TRP A 221 -13.20 -6.95 7.96
C TRP A 221 -14.30 -7.99 8.06
N SER A 222 -14.24 -9.00 7.17
CA SER A 222 -15.24 -10.06 7.08
C SER A 222 -14.69 -11.43 7.48
N GLY A 223 -13.47 -11.50 8.02
CA GLY A 223 -12.82 -12.75 8.40
C GLY A 223 -12.98 -13.09 9.89
N PRO A 224 -12.77 -14.36 10.30
CA PRO A 224 -12.48 -14.69 11.70
C PRO A 224 -11.09 -14.18 12.09
N PRO A 225 -10.81 -13.90 13.38
CA PRO A 225 -9.49 -13.47 13.85
C PRO A 225 -8.45 -14.49 13.39
N GLY A 226 -7.44 -14.02 12.65
CA GLY A 226 -6.30 -14.84 12.27
C GLY A 226 -5.46 -15.20 13.50
N PRO A 227 -4.55 -16.18 13.38
CA PRO A 227 -3.49 -16.33 14.37
C PRO A 227 -2.75 -14.98 14.56
N PRO A 228 -2.16 -14.73 15.73
CA PRO A 228 -1.44 -13.48 15.98
C PRO A 228 -0.40 -13.24 14.90
N TRP A 229 -0.35 -12.00 14.41
CA TRP A 229 0.68 -11.57 13.47
C TRP A 229 2.04 -11.83 14.09
N ASP A 230 2.86 -12.61 13.39
CA ASP A 230 4.25 -12.82 13.77
C ASP A 230 5.14 -12.01 12.82
N PRO A 231 5.76 -10.90 13.29
CA PRO A 231 6.69 -10.13 12.48
C PRO A 231 8.06 -10.82 12.36
N SER A 232 8.33 -11.96 13.01
CA SER A 232 9.66 -12.59 13.03
C SER A 232 10.19 -13.02 11.65
N PRO A 233 9.41 -13.55 10.69
CA PRO A 233 9.90 -13.73 9.31
C PRO A 233 10.06 -12.40 8.54
N PHE A 234 9.84 -11.25 9.19
CA PHE A 234 9.85 -9.91 8.60
C PHE A 234 10.88 -8.97 9.24
N LEU A 235 11.49 -9.33 10.37
CA LEU A 235 12.58 -8.55 10.96
C LEU A 235 13.91 -8.96 10.28
N PRO A 236 14.73 -8.01 9.78
CA PRO A 236 16.11 -8.35 9.47
C PRO A 236 16.74 -8.93 10.74
N GLU A 237 17.56 -9.99 10.61
CA GLU A 237 18.41 -10.40 11.72
C GLU A 237 19.18 -9.17 12.16
N VAL A 238 18.91 -8.69 13.38
CA VAL A 238 19.65 -7.57 13.94
C VAL A 238 21.09 -8.05 14.06
N PRO A 239 22.06 -7.41 13.36
CA PRO A 239 23.45 -7.84 13.40
C PRO A 239 24.06 -7.67 14.80
#